data_AF-A0A512TSM5-F1
#
_entry.id   AF-A0A512TSM5-F1
#
_cell.length_a   1.000
_cell.length_b   1.000
_cell.length_c   1.000
_cell.angle_alpha   90.00
_cell.angle_beta   90.00
_cell.angle_gamma   90.00
#
_symmetry.space_group_name_H-M   'P 1'
#
loop_
_entity.id
_entity.type
_entity.pdbx_description
1 polymer ?
#
loop_
_entity_poly.entity_id
_entity_poly.type
_entity_poly.pdbx_seq_one_letter_code
_entity_poly.pdbx_strand_id
1 'polypeptide(L)'
;MASIKNIFIEQVNKDIDKNDILNLALECGIDVKPKVAKAKIIDMIVQQGYYDKLFEYFNEFIYIPFWVVADFYGIASNKIAQLKAIGAIKEAPTPKEFYSRSDKDYFNADTYPISILNYDKDELIRAYNNAYGGDSYELRIETKTKEEVKELINILEKVFKMEKAPKTYEHRNNDCFYSYFRVKLLNNTHEEENALLAHISDLKNEMKEKIEEAHRESEFKINRFMDVIKRYLGEDTTRVNVDLKLERLLKAQDNNLTSIPGVNERGAGRKPKFTKTQITEMEIMKENGYSYNQIATEYNTTKATVIKYLKHKN
;
A
#
# COMPACT_ATOMS: atom_id res chain seq x y z
N MET A 1 4.23 -42.23 -4.00
CA MET A 1 4.91 -41.28 -4.89
C MET A 1 5.60 -42.05 -5.98
N ALA A 2 5.33 -41.74 -7.25
CA ALA A 2 6.09 -42.32 -8.36
C ALA A 2 7.54 -41.84 -8.29
N SER A 3 8.52 -42.71 -8.57
CA SER A 3 9.92 -42.29 -8.65
C SER A 3 10.17 -41.55 -9.97
N ILE A 4 11.16 -40.65 -9.99
CA ILE A 4 11.61 -39.95 -11.21
C ILE A 4 11.91 -40.98 -12.31
N LYS A 5 12.56 -42.09 -11.95
CA LYS A 5 12.87 -43.22 -12.85
C LYS A 5 11.63 -43.77 -13.54
N ASN A 6 10.53 -43.98 -12.82
CA ASN A 6 9.32 -44.55 -13.40
C ASN A 6 8.65 -43.54 -14.35
N ILE A 7 8.57 -42.27 -13.93
CA ILE A 7 8.01 -41.19 -14.78
C ILE A 7 8.83 -41.05 -16.07
N PHE A 8 10.16 -41.04 -15.94
CA PHE A 8 11.06 -40.95 -17.09
C PHE A 8 10.88 -42.11 -18.07
N ILE A 9 10.89 -43.36 -17.58
CA ILE A 9 10.74 -44.56 -18.42
C ILE A 9 9.39 -44.54 -19.16
N GLU A 10 8.31 -44.16 -18.47
CA GLU A 10 6.99 -44.06 -19.09
C GLU A 10 6.97 -43.05 -20.24
N GLN A 11 7.62 -41.90 -20.07
CA GLN A 11 7.67 -40.87 -21.10
C GLN A 11 8.62 -41.21 -22.23
N VAL A 12 9.78 -41.82 -21.96
CA VAL A 12 10.64 -42.37 -23.02
C VAL A 12 9.85 -43.36 -23.89
N ASN A 13 9.03 -44.21 -23.27
CA ASN A 13 8.20 -45.16 -24.00
C ASN A 13 7.08 -44.50 -24.82
N LYS A 14 6.64 -43.27 -24.50
CA LYS A 14 5.64 -42.53 -25.28
C LYS A 14 6.25 -41.62 -26.34
N ASP A 15 7.26 -40.83 -25.98
CA ASP A 15 7.65 -39.63 -26.72
C ASP A 15 8.86 -39.84 -27.65
N ILE A 16 9.74 -40.79 -27.35
CA ILE A 16 10.97 -41.03 -28.13
C ILE A 16 10.73 -42.01 -29.29
N ASP A 17 11.39 -41.89 -30.43
CA ASP A 17 11.20 -42.90 -31.50
C ASP A 17 11.78 -44.27 -31.09
N LYS A 18 11.19 -45.35 -31.60
CA LYS A 18 11.70 -46.70 -31.32
C LYS A 18 13.13 -46.88 -31.86
N ASN A 19 13.46 -46.28 -33.00
CA ASN A 19 14.78 -46.41 -33.62
C ASN A 19 15.87 -45.72 -32.79
N ASP A 20 15.57 -44.58 -32.17
CA ASP A 20 16.53 -43.89 -31.29
C ASP A 20 16.87 -44.76 -30.07
N ILE A 21 15.87 -45.40 -29.47
CA ILE A 21 16.06 -46.34 -28.36
C ILE A 21 16.84 -47.58 -28.82
N LEU A 22 16.58 -48.06 -30.04
CA LEU A 22 17.32 -49.19 -30.63
C LEU A 22 18.80 -48.83 -30.84
N ASN A 23 19.09 -47.64 -31.36
CA ASN A 23 20.45 -47.17 -31.57
C ASN A 23 21.22 -47.12 -30.24
N LEU A 24 20.62 -46.54 -29.19
CA LEU A 24 21.22 -46.53 -27.87
C LEU A 24 21.45 -47.95 -27.31
N ALA A 25 20.50 -48.87 -27.52
CA ALA A 25 20.65 -50.27 -27.09
C ALA A 25 21.86 -50.93 -27.77
N LEU A 26 22.04 -50.72 -29.08
CA LEU A 26 23.17 -51.23 -29.83
C LEU A 26 24.50 -50.61 -29.37
N GLU A 27 24.55 -49.31 -29.08
CA GLU A 27 25.71 -48.63 -28.50
C GLU A 27 26.09 -49.19 -27.12
N CYS A 28 25.10 -49.65 -26.35
CA CYS A 28 25.31 -50.32 -25.08
C CYS A 28 25.70 -51.81 -25.22
N GLY A 29 25.85 -52.32 -26.45
CA GLY A 29 26.18 -53.72 -26.73
C GLY A 29 25.02 -54.69 -26.54
N ILE A 30 23.79 -54.20 -26.53
CA ILE A 30 22.58 -55.03 -26.34
C ILE A 30 22.11 -55.55 -27.69
N ASP A 31 22.10 -56.87 -27.85
CA ASP A 31 21.53 -57.51 -29.03
C ASP A 31 19.99 -57.48 -28.99
N VAL A 32 19.39 -56.77 -29.92
CA VAL A 32 17.94 -56.56 -30.01
C VAL A 32 17.40 -57.10 -31.33
N LYS A 33 16.47 -58.06 -31.25
CA LYS A 33 15.82 -58.61 -32.43
C LYS A 33 14.84 -57.60 -33.07
N PRO A 34 14.62 -57.63 -34.40
CA PRO A 34 13.80 -56.63 -35.11
C PRO A 34 12.36 -56.46 -34.59
N LYS A 35 11.76 -57.56 -34.10
CA LYS A 35 10.34 -57.60 -33.65
C LYS A 35 10.15 -57.26 -32.17
N VAL A 36 11.19 -56.89 -31.44
CA VAL A 36 11.06 -56.55 -30.00
C VAL A 36 10.27 -55.25 -29.85
N ALA A 37 9.31 -55.23 -28.92
CA ALA A 37 8.51 -54.05 -28.62
C ALA A 37 9.37 -52.97 -27.91
N LYS A 38 9.07 -51.69 -28.16
CA LYS A 38 9.81 -50.53 -27.60
C LYS A 38 10.02 -50.63 -26.09
N ALA A 39 8.94 -50.85 -25.33
CA ALA A 39 8.98 -51.02 -23.88
C ALA A 39 9.98 -52.12 -23.43
N LYS A 40 10.01 -53.25 -24.14
CA LYS A 40 10.90 -54.37 -23.83
C LYS A 40 12.38 -54.04 -24.12
N ILE A 41 12.66 -53.19 -25.11
CA ILE A 41 14.02 -52.69 -25.37
C ILE A 41 14.47 -51.80 -24.21
N ILE A 42 13.59 -50.88 -23.76
CA ILE A 42 13.86 -50.02 -22.60
C ILE A 42 14.13 -50.87 -21.34
N ASP A 43 13.29 -51.89 -21.09
CA ASP A 43 13.49 -52.81 -19.96
C ASP A 43 14.85 -53.51 -20.02
N MET A 44 15.28 -53.97 -21.21
CA MET A 44 16.60 -54.59 -21.39
C MET A 44 17.75 -53.62 -21.08
N ILE A 45 17.66 -52.37 -21.54
CA ILE A 45 18.65 -51.31 -21.22
C ILE A 45 18.73 -51.10 -19.70
N VAL A 46 17.58 -50.95 -19.04
CA VAL A 46 17.51 -50.68 -17.60
C VAL A 46 17.99 -51.87 -16.77
N GLN A 47 17.63 -53.11 -17.16
CA GLN A 47 18.05 -54.33 -16.47
C GLN A 47 19.56 -54.58 -16.54
N GLN A 48 20.21 -54.13 -17.62
CA GLN A 48 21.67 -54.19 -17.76
C GLN A 48 22.42 -53.05 -17.06
N GLY A 49 21.71 -52.18 -16.33
CA GLY A 49 22.33 -51.10 -15.55
C GLY A 49 22.61 -49.83 -16.35
N TYR A 50 22.15 -49.72 -17.59
CA TYR A 50 22.37 -48.54 -18.45
C TYR A 50 21.28 -47.47 -18.30
N TYR A 51 20.64 -47.38 -17.13
CA TYR A 51 19.64 -46.35 -16.87
C TYR A 51 20.23 -44.93 -16.95
N ASP A 52 21.43 -44.71 -16.39
CA ASP A 52 22.03 -43.37 -16.37
C ASP A 52 22.34 -42.89 -17.79
N LYS A 53 22.87 -43.78 -18.65
CA LYS A 53 23.06 -43.47 -20.08
C LYS A 53 21.75 -43.16 -20.79
N LEU A 54 20.69 -43.94 -20.52
CA LEU A 54 19.36 -43.68 -21.07
C LEU A 54 18.84 -42.31 -20.63
N PHE A 55 19.03 -41.96 -19.35
CA PHE A 55 18.63 -40.69 -18.77
C PHE A 55 19.43 -39.53 -19.37
N GLU A 56 20.75 -39.60 -19.42
CA GLU A 56 21.62 -38.60 -20.03
C GLU A 56 21.26 -38.33 -21.49
N TYR A 57 20.98 -39.39 -22.26
CA TYR A 57 20.70 -39.27 -23.68
C TYR A 57 19.35 -38.60 -23.97
N PHE A 58 18.32 -38.90 -23.17
CA PHE A 58 16.95 -38.48 -23.49
C PHE A 58 16.34 -37.42 -22.57
N ASN A 59 16.93 -37.08 -21.41
CA ASN A 59 16.28 -36.21 -20.43
C ASN A 59 15.87 -34.84 -21.01
N GLU A 60 16.67 -34.26 -21.92
CA GLU A 60 16.40 -32.94 -22.51
C GLU A 60 15.20 -32.94 -23.47
N PHE A 61 14.82 -34.11 -23.98
CA PHE A 61 13.72 -34.27 -24.93
C PHE A 61 12.39 -34.62 -24.23
N ILE A 62 12.45 -34.97 -22.95
CA ILE A 62 11.27 -35.39 -22.18
C ILE A 62 10.64 -34.20 -21.46
N TYR A 63 9.40 -33.90 -21.86
CA TYR A 63 8.57 -32.89 -21.24
C TYR A 63 7.35 -33.52 -20.59
N ILE A 64 7.12 -33.20 -19.33
CA ILE A 64 6.02 -33.72 -18.53
C ILE A 64 4.96 -32.64 -18.29
N PRO A 65 3.66 -32.98 -18.35
CA PRO A 65 2.61 -32.01 -18.06
C PRO A 65 2.65 -31.50 -16.62
N PHE A 66 2.18 -30.27 -16.40
CA PHE A 66 2.19 -29.64 -15.08
C PHE A 66 1.46 -30.45 -13.99
N TRP A 67 0.41 -31.22 -14.33
CA TRP A 67 -0.27 -32.08 -13.36
C TRP A 67 0.57 -33.29 -12.92
N VAL A 68 1.46 -33.80 -13.77
CA VAL A 68 2.40 -34.87 -13.40
C VAL A 68 3.44 -34.33 -12.42
N VAL A 69 3.94 -33.11 -12.65
CA VAL A 69 4.82 -32.40 -11.72
C VAL A 69 4.13 -32.18 -10.37
N ALA A 70 2.87 -31.72 -10.41
CA ALA A 70 2.07 -31.48 -9.22
C ALA A 70 1.83 -32.75 -8.41
N ASP A 71 1.48 -33.85 -9.07
CA ASP A 71 1.29 -35.17 -8.44
C ASP A 71 2.60 -35.71 -7.84
N PHE A 72 3.72 -35.57 -8.56
CA PHE A 72 5.03 -35.98 -8.07
C PHE A 72 5.40 -35.28 -6.76
N TYR A 73 5.18 -33.97 -6.66
CA TYR A 73 5.44 -33.21 -5.44
C TYR A 73 4.31 -33.28 -4.41
N GLY A 74 3.14 -33.80 -4.77
CA GLY A 74 1.95 -33.83 -3.92
C GLY A 74 1.43 -32.42 -3.59
N ILE A 75 1.42 -31.53 -4.58
CA ILE A 75 0.91 -30.15 -4.47
C ILE A 75 -0.20 -29.94 -5.52
N ALA A 76 -1.04 -28.92 -5.33
CA ALA A 76 -2.09 -28.60 -6.29
C ALA A 76 -1.50 -28.04 -7.60
N SER A 77 -2.10 -28.41 -8.74
CA SER A 77 -1.53 -28.10 -10.06
C SER A 77 -1.42 -26.60 -10.36
N ASN A 78 -2.29 -25.77 -9.78
CA ASN A 78 -2.19 -24.31 -9.86
C ASN A 78 -0.96 -23.74 -9.12
N LYS A 79 -0.44 -24.45 -8.10
CA LYS A 79 0.78 -24.02 -7.38
C LYS A 79 2.03 -24.11 -8.24
N ILE A 80 2.07 -24.99 -9.25
CA ILE A 80 3.22 -25.09 -10.17
C ILE A 80 3.43 -23.77 -10.94
N ALA A 81 2.35 -23.21 -11.49
CA ALA A 81 2.41 -21.93 -12.20
C ALA A 81 2.86 -20.79 -11.27
N GLN A 82 2.45 -20.83 -10.01
CA GLN A 82 2.84 -19.86 -8.98
C GLN A 82 4.31 -20.00 -8.56
N LEU A 83 4.82 -21.23 -8.40
CA LEU A 83 6.23 -21.51 -8.13
C LEU A 83 7.14 -20.94 -9.22
N LYS A 84 6.71 -21.04 -10.49
CA LYS A 84 7.39 -20.38 -11.61
C LYS A 84 7.33 -18.85 -11.49
N ALA A 85 6.15 -18.28 -11.19
CA ALA A 85 5.96 -16.83 -11.12
C ALA A 85 6.86 -16.16 -10.06
N ILE A 86 7.17 -16.88 -8.98
CA ILE A 86 8.08 -16.41 -7.91
C ILE A 86 9.54 -16.78 -8.15
N GLY A 87 9.86 -17.40 -9.29
CA GLY A 87 11.22 -17.82 -9.65
C GLY A 87 11.76 -19.00 -8.85
N ALA A 88 10.92 -19.74 -8.12
CA ALA A 88 11.34 -20.95 -7.39
C ALA A 88 11.71 -22.09 -8.35
N ILE A 89 11.10 -22.11 -9.53
CA ILE A 89 11.44 -22.99 -10.64
C ILE A 89 11.94 -22.13 -11.80
N LYS A 90 13.10 -22.47 -12.35
CA LYS A 90 13.78 -21.68 -13.39
C LYS A 90 13.31 -22.04 -14.80
N GLU A 91 12.84 -23.27 -14.99
CA GLU A 91 12.49 -23.81 -16.29
C GLU A 91 11.19 -23.20 -16.84
N ALA A 92 11.22 -22.80 -18.11
CA ALA A 92 10.06 -22.28 -18.80
C ALA A 92 9.14 -23.44 -19.25
N PRO A 93 7.81 -23.31 -19.07
CA PRO A 93 6.87 -24.24 -19.63
C PRO A 93 6.82 -24.09 -21.15
N THR A 94 6.65 -25.22 -21.82
CA THR A 94 6.36 -25.31 -23.24
C THR A 94 4.93 -25.83 -23.39
N PRO A 95 4.02 -25.10 -24.04
CA PRO A 95 2.68 -25.59 -24.30
C PRO A 95 2.73 -26.76 -25.29
N LYS A 96 2.04 -27.85 -24.98
CA LYS A 96 1.82 -28.99 -25.88
C LYS A 96 0.35 -29.37 -25.92
N GLU A 97 -0.08 -29.92 -27.04
CA GLU A 97 -1.45 -30.39 -27.26
C GLU A 97 -1.62 -31.83 -26.74
N PHE A 98 -2.71 -32.07 -26.02
CA PHE A 98 -3.06 -33.36 -25.44
C PHE A 98 -4.51 -33.72 -25.77
N TYR A 99 -4.76 -35.00 -26.03
CA TYR A 99 -6.12 -35.48 -26.24
C TYR A 99 -6.80 -35.81 -24.91
N SER A 100 -7.90 -35.12 -24.59
CA SER A 100 -8.78 -35.46 -23.48
C SER A 100 -9.71 -36.59 -23.90
N ARG A 101 -9.60 -37.75 -23.24
CA ARG A 101 -10.56 -38.86 -23.48
C ARG A 101 -11.96 -38.55 -22.95
N SER A 102 -12.04 -37.73 -21.89
CA SER A 102 -13.30 -37.32 -21.27
C SER A 102 -14.09 -36.41 -22.20
N ASP A 103 -13.42 -35.42 -22.77
CA ASP A 103 -14.04 -34.41 -23.62
C ASP A 103 -14.00 -34.80 -25.10
N LYS A 104 -13.25 -35.87 -25.42
CA LYS A 104 -12.98 -36.36 -26.79
C LYS A 104 -12.39 -35.30 -27.71
N ASP A 105 -11.67 -34.35 -27.14
CA ASP A 105 -11.11 -33.19 -27.84
C ASP A 105 -9.67 -32.92 -27.41
N TYR A 106 -8.97 -32.13 -28.21
CA TYR A 106 -7.61 -31.70 -27.93
C TYR A 106 -7.60 -30.42 -27.09
N PHE A 107 -6.68 -30.35 -26.14
CA PHE A 107 -6.45 -29.18 -25.32
C PHE A 107 -4.96 -28.91 -25.17
N ASN A 108 -4.61 -27.64 -25.00
CA ASN A 108 -3.23 -27.25 -24.73
C ASN A 108 -2.95 -27.25 -23.24
N ALA A 109 -1.80 -27.79 -22.86
CA ALA A 109 -1.31 -27.78 -21.49
C ALA A 109 0.17 -27.39 -21.42
N ASP A 110 0.52 -26.69 -20.35
CA ASP A 110 1.91 -26.40 -20.03
C ASP A 110 2.65 -27.70 -19.67
N THR A 111 3.80 -27.89 -20.31
CA THR A 111 4.72 -28.98 -20.02
C THR A 111 6.07 -28.44 -19.60
N TYR A 112 6.76 -29.16 -18.72
CA TYR A 112 8.05 -28.79 -18.17
C TYR A 112 9.08 -29.87 -18.49
N PRO A 113 10.37 -29.53 -18.69
CA PRO A 113 11.42 -30.54 -18.82
C PRO A 113 11.45 -31.41 -17.56
N ILE A 114 11.82 -32.69 -17.72
CA ILE A 114 11.82 -33.63 -16.58
C ILE A 114 12.80 -33.22 -15.46
N SER A 115 13.80 -32.39 -15.77
CA SER A 115 14.72 -31.79 -14.80
C SER A 115 14.02 -31.09 -13.63
N ILE A 116 12.80 -30.59 -13.85
CA ILE A 116 11.97 -29.95 -12.81
C ILE A 116 11.69 -30.87 -11.62
N LEU A 117 11.83 -32.19 -11.78
CA LEU A 117 11.65 -33.18 -10.71
C LEU A 117 12.87 -33.30 -9.77
N ASN A 118 13.99 -32.63 -10.09
CA ASN A 118 15.19 -32.62 -9.26
C ASN A 118 15.17 -31.57 -8.14
N TYR A 119 14.15 -30.71 -8.10
CA TYR A 119 14.01 -29.72 -7.03
C TYR A 119 13.60 -30.41 -5.73
N ASP A 120 14.11 -29.89 -4.61
CA ASP A 120 13.68 -30.38 -3.31
C ASP A 120 12.24 -29.95 -3.03
N LYS A 121 11.39 -30.92 -2.66
CA LYS A 121 9.98 -30.68 -2.39
C LYS A 121 9.80 -29.66 -1.28
N ASP A 122 10.57 -29.78 -0.20
CA ASP A 122 10.40 -28.93 0.97
C ASP A 122 10.90 -27.52 0.69
N GLU A 123 11.96 -27.36 -0.11
CA GLU A 123 12.40 -26.07 -0.65
C GLU A 123 11.33 -25.39 -1.48
N LEU A 124 10.69 -26.12 -2.40
CA LEU A 124 9.58 -25.57 -3.21
C LEU A 124 8.42 -25.13 -2.33
N ILE A 125 8.03 -25.95 -1.34
CA ILE A 125 6.96 -25.60 -0.39
C ILE A 125 7.34 -24.36 0.42
N ARG A 126 8.59 -24.27 0.91
CA ARG A 126 9.07 -23.08 1.62
C ARG A 126 9.05 -21.84 0.74
N ALA A 127 9.55 -21.92 -0.50
CA ALA A 127 9.57 -20.80 -1.43
C ALA A 127 8.13 -20.31 -1.73
N TYR A 128 7.21 -21.24 -1.97
CA TYR A 128 5.80 -20.93 -2.15
C TYR A 128 5.21 -20.21 -0.93
N ASN A 129 5.42 -20.77 0.25
CA ASN A 129 4.87 -20.25 1.50
C ASN A 129 5.47 -18.88 1.86
N ASN A 130 6.75 -18.65 1.57
CA ASN A 130 7.39 -17.34 1.78
C ASN A 130 6.80 -16.28 0.85
N ALA A 131 6.65 -16.58 -0.44
CA ALA A 131 6.21 -15.60 -1.43
C ALA A 131 4.71 -15.28 -1.37
N TYR A 132 3.88 -16.26 -1.02
CA TYR A 132 2.42 -16.11 -0.99
C TYR A 132 1.83 -16.01 0.41
N GLY A 133 2.67 -16.00 1.45
CA GLY A 133 2.28 -16.11 2.86
C GLY A 133 1.76 -17.51 3.14
N GLY A 134 2.37 -18.20 4.11
CA GLY A 134 2.15 -19.63 4.40
C GLY A 134 0.69 -20.06 4.61
N ASP A 135 0.52 -21.37 4.84
CA ASP A 135 -0.76 -22.09 4.86
C ASP A 135 -1.95 -21.22 5.28
N SER A 136 -2.84 -20.97 4.33
CA SER A 136 -4.11 -20.34 4.63
C SER A 136 -4.99 -21.41 5.29
N TYR A 137 -5.36 -21.21 6.54
CA TYR A 137 -6.25 -22.09 7.28
C TYR A 137 -7.69 -21.72 6.99
N GLU A 138 -8.49 -22.70 6.59
CA GLU A 138 -9.94 -22.56 6.50
C GLU A 138 -10.54 -22.90 7.86
N LEU A 139 -11.25 -21.93 8.44
CA LEU A 139 -11.90 -22.05 9.73
C LEU A 139 -13.42 -22.02 9.55
N ARG A 140 -14.10 -22.90 10.28
CA ARG A 140 -15.55 -22.86 10.47
C ARG A 140 -15.83 -22.67 11.95
N ILE A 141 -16.49 -21.58 12.30
CA ILE A 141 -17.02 -21.35 13.64
C ILE A 141 -18.54 -21.47 13.65
N GLU A 142 -19.06 -21.98 14.75
CA GLU A 142 -20.48 -22.09 15.03
C GLU A 142 -20.81 -21.13 16.17
N THR A 143 -21.76 -20.23 15.93
CA THR A 143 -22.21 -19.24 16.92
C THR A 143 -23.72 -19.28 17.06
N LYS A 144 -24.26 -18.85 18.19
CA LYS A 144 -25.71 -18.77 18.40
C LYS A 144 -26.31 -17.54 17.76
N THR A 145 -25.54 -16.46 17.67
CA THR A 145 -25.97 -15.18 17.11
C THR A 145 -25.01 -14.70 16.01
N LYS A 146 -25.46 -13.77 15.16
CA LYS A 146 -24.60 -13.12 14.15
C LYS A 146 -23.62 -12.14 14.78
N GLU A 147 -23.94 -11.62 15.96
CA GLU A 147 -23.14 -10.66 16.70
C GLU A 147 -21.89 -11.32 17.30
N GLU A 148 -22.02 -12.53 17.84
CA GLU A 148 -20.89 -13.35 18.36
C GLU A 148 -19.81 -13.58 17.29
N VAL A 149 -20.20 -13.69 16.02
CA VAL A 149 -19.26 -13.84 14.89
C VAL A 149 -18.32 -12.64 14.81
N LYS A 150 -18.84 -11.42 14.98
CA LYS A 150 -18.02 -10.20 14.89
C LYS A 150 -17.00 -10.11 16.02
N GLU A 151 -17.39 -10.50 17.23
CA GLU A 151 -16.48 -10.53 18.38
C GLU A 151 -15.35 -11.55 18.17
N LEU A 152 -15.68 -12.75 17.68
CA LEU A 152 -14.69 -13.79 17.37
C LEU A 152 -13.73 -13.37 16.25
N ILE A 153 -14.24 -12.73 15.19
CA ILE A 153 -13.40 -12.19 14.11
C ILE A 153 -12.41 -11.17 14.68
N ASN A 154 -12.87 -10.25 15.53
CA ASN A 154 -12.00 -9.22 16.11
C ASN A 154 -10.90 -9.81 17.02
N ILE A 155 -11.15 -10.96 17.64
CA ILE A 155 -10.11 -11.70 18.38
C ILE A 155 -9.15 -12.38 17.41
N LEU A 156 -9.66 -13.04 16.38
CA LEU A 156 -8.86 -13.77 15.40
C LEU A 156 -7.97 -12.83 14.58
N GLU A 157 -8.45 -11.63 14.23
CA GLU A 157 -7.71 -10.58 13.53
C GLU A 157 -6.44 -10.11 14.28
N LYS A 158 -6.35 -10.38 15.59
CA LYS A 158 -5.14 -10.07 16.39
C LYS A 158 -4.01 -11.07 16.19
N VAL A 159 -4.34 -12.30 15.79
CA VAL A 159 -3.41 -13.43 15.70
C VAL A 159 -3.24 -13.89 14.24
N PHE A 160 -4.23 -13.58 13.40
CA PHE A 160 -4.30 -13.99 12.02
C PHE A 160 -4.65 -12.82 11.08
N LYS A 161 -4.10 -12.85 9.87
CA LYS A 161 -4.51 -11.99 8.76
C LYS A 161 -5.72 -12.61 8.06
N MET A 162 -6.87 -11.92 8.10
CA MET A 162 -8.08 -12.34 7.39
C MET A 162 -7.95 -12.06 5.88
N GLU A 163 -8.20 -13.06 5.01
CA GLU A 163 -8.12 -12.83 3.55
C GLU A 163 -9.37 -12.15 2.98
N LYS A 164 -10.56 -12.49 3.51
CA LYS A 164 -11.86 -12.00 3.03
C LYS A 164 -12.85 -11.86 4.17
N ALA A 165 -13.84 -11.00 3.97
CA ALA A 165 -14.97 -10.90 4.88
C ALA A 165 -15.68 -12.27 5.02
N PRO A 166 -15.94 -12.74 6.24
CA PRO A 166 -16.55 -14.03 6.50
C PRO A 166 -17.93 -14.14 5.88
N LYS A 167 -18.25 -15.33 5.37
CA LYS A 167 -19.61 -15.66 4.91
C LYS A 167 -20.32 -16.40 6.04
N THR A 168 -21.41 -15.81 6.53
CA THR A 168 -22.23 -16.37 7.61
C THR A 168 -23.52 -16.94 7.04
N TYR A 169 -23.82 -18.20 7.40
CA TYR A 169 -24.99 -18.95 6.96
C TYR A 169 -25.79 -19.38 8.19
N GLU A 170 -27.11 -19.31 8.10
CA GLU A 170 -27.99 -19.78 9.17
C GLU A 170 -28.18 -21.31 9.05
N HIS A 171 -28.18 -21.99 10.20
CA HIS A 171 -28.46 -23.42 10.26
C HIS A 171 -29.88 -23.70 9.78
N ARG A 172 -30.13 -24.86 9.15
CA ARG A 172 -31.47 -25.25 8.65
C ARG A 172 -32.55 -25.29 9.73
N ASN A 173 -32.15 -25.41 10.99
CA ASN A 173 -33.04 -25.46 12.15
C ASN A 173 -33.11 -24.11 12.92
N ASN A 174 -32.47 -23.04 12.42
CA ASN A 174 -32.38 -21.71 13.03
C ASN A 174 -31.75 -21.62 14.44
N ASP A 175 -31.10 -22.68 14.93
CA ASP A 175 -30.52 -22.69 16.28
C ASP A 175 -29.08 -22.12 16.35
N CYS A 176 -28.39 -22.00 15.21
CA CYS A 176 -27.02 -21.50 15.14
C CYS A 176 -26.67 -20.93 13.76
N PHE A 177 -25.50 -20.29 13.67
CA PHE A 177 -24.91 -19.74 12.46
C PHE A 177 -23.53 -20.36 12.21
N TYR A 178 -23.25 -20.72 10.96
CA TYR A 178 -21.92 -21.10 10.49
C TYR A 178 -21.24 -19.93 9.81
N SER A 179 -20.06 -19.55 10.30
CA SER A 179 -19.20 -18.60 9.60
C SER A 179 -17.97 -19.30 9.07
N TYR A 180 -17.77 -19.16 7.76
CA TYR A 180 -16.60 -19.68 7.05
C TYR A 180 -15.69 -18.52 6.69
N PHE A 181 -14.40 -18.70 6.98
CA PHE A 181 -13.39 -17.74 6.58
C PHE A 181 -12.02 -18.37 6.46
N ARG A 182 -11.17 -17.67 5.72
CA ARG A 182 -9.81 -18.08 5.43
C ARG A 182 -8.86 -17.10 6.11
N VAL A 183 -7.99 -17.65 6.93
CA VAL A 183 -6.98 -16.90 7.68
C VAL A 183 -5.59 -17.30 7.25
N LYS A 184 -4.66 -16.36 7.31
CA LYS A 184 -3.23 -16.66 7.36
C LYS A 184 -2.72 -16.36 8.75
N LEU A 185 -1.71 -17.10 9.21
CA LEU A 185 -0.94 -16.64 10.35
C LEU A 185 -0.47 -15.21 10.05
N LEU A 186 -0.57 -14.30 11.03
CA LEU A 186 0.22 -13.08 11.00
C LEU A 186 1.68 -13.55 11.04
N ASN A 187 2.29 -13.71 9.88
CA ASN A 187 3.68 -14.07 9.77
C ASN A 187 4.47 -12.88 10.30
N ASN A 188 4.92 -12.96 11.55
CA ASN A 188 6.04 -12.14 12.06
C ASN A 188 7.34 -12.61 11.40
N THR A 189 7.40 -12.67 10.07
CA THR A 189 8.69 -12.87 9.41
C THR A 189 9.48 -11.59 9.61
N HIS A 190 10.75 -11.74 10.00
CA HIS A 190 11.70 -10.64 10.16
C HIS A 190 11.71 -9.69 8.94
N GLU A 191 11.40 -10.21 7.75
CA GLU A 191 11.33 -9.45 6.50
C GLU A 191 10.14 -8.47 6.44
N GLU A 192 8.94 -8.86 6.87
CA GLU A 192 7.78 -7.93 6.90
C GLU A 192 7.93 -6.90 8.02
N GLU A 193 8.49 -7.29 9.17
CA GLU A 193 8.83 -6.36 10.25
C GLU A 193 9.88 -5.34 9.77
N ASN A 194 10.92 -5.78 9.07
CA ASN A 194 11.93 -4.90 8.48
C ASN A 194 11.34 -3.98 7.40
N ALA A 195 10.41 -4.48 6.57
CA ALA A 195 9.72 -3.66 5.57
C ALA A 195 8.82 -2.59 6.21
N LEU A 196 8.10 -2.93 7.28
CA LEU A 196 7.30 -1.98 8.04
C LEU A 196 8.17 -0.95 8.77
N LEU A 197 9.27 -1.38 9.38
CA LEU A 197 10.24 -0.49 10.03
C LEU A 197 10.90 0.46 9.03
N ALA A 198 11.24 -0.03 7.83
CA ALA A 198 11.74 0.80 6.74
C ALA A 198 10.71 1.84 6.31
N HIS A 199 9.45 1.44 6.12
CA HIS A 199 8.38 2.37 5.76
C HIS A 199 8.10 3.41 6.85
N ILE A 200 8.14 3.02 8.13
CA ILE A 200 8.03 3.95 9.27
C ILE A 200 9.21 4.94 9.27
N SER A 201 10.41 4.48 8.93
CA SER A 201 11.60 5.34 8.81
C SER A 201 11.43 6.36 7.68
N ASP A 202 10.95 5.93 6.52
CA ASP A 202 10.72 6.81 5.37
C ASP A 202 9.67 7.88 5.68
N LEU A 203 8.55 7.50 6.29
CA LEU A 203 7.50 8.43 6.71
C LEU A 203 8.01 9.44 7.75
N LYS A 204 8.87 9.02 8.68
CA LYS A 204 9.50 9.93 9.66
C LYS A 204 10.39 10.95 8.97
N ASN A 205 11.15 10.54 7.96
CA ASN A 205 12.01 11.44 7.18
C ASN A 205 11.17 12.43 6.37
N GLU A 206 10.12 11.98 5.68
CA GLU A 206 9.22 12.87 4.93
C GLU A 206 8.54 13.90 5.85
N MET A 207 8.09 13.46 7.04
CA MET A 207 7.49 14.37 8.01
C MET A 207 8.50 15.41 8.52
N LYS A 208 9.75 15.00 8.76
CA LYS A 208 10.82 15.91 9.17
C LYS A 208 11.12 16.95 8.09
N GLU A 209 11.22 16.54 6.83
CA GLU A 209 11.46 17.46 5.70
C GLU A 209 10.34 18.49 5.57
N LYS A 210 9.07 18.07 5.65
CA LYS A 210 7.91 18.97 5.60
C LYS A 210 7.90 19.98 6.76
N ILE A 211 8.29 19.53 7.97
CA ILE A 211 8.41 20.42 9.13
C ILE A 211 9.52 21.45 8.91
N GLU A 212 10.70 21.03 8.42
CA GLU A 212 11.81 21.93 8.12
C GLU A 212 11.47 22.95 7.02
N GLU A 213 10.74 22.53 5.99
CA GLU A 213 10.26 23.42 4.93
C GLU A 213 9.27 24.46 5.47
N ALA A 214 8.28 24.04 6.27
CA ALA A 214 7.34 24.96 6.90
C ALA A 214 8.04 25.95 7.85
N HIS A 215 9.07 25.50 8.57
CA HIS A 215 9.90 26.38 9.40
C HIS A 215 10.65 27.41 8.56
N ARG A 216 11.32 27.00 7.48
CA ARG A 216 12.02 27.93 6.57
C ARG A 216 11.08 28.97 5.97
N GLU A 217 9.89 28.55 5.55
CA GLU A 217 8.90 29.46 4.98
C GLU A 217 8.39 30.48 6.02
N SER A 218 8.19 30.02 7.26
CA SER A 218 7.79 30.87 8.38
C SER A 218 8.88 31.88 8.74
N GLU A 219 10.14 31.46 8.81
CA GLU A 219 11.28 32.35 9.04
C GLU A 219 11.42 33.40 7.94
N PHE A 220 11.25 33.00 6.67
CA PHE A 220 11.27 33.93 5.55
C PHE A 220 10.18 34.99 5.66
N LYS A 221 8.95 34.59 6.00
CA LYS A 221 7.83 35.52 6.25
C LYS A 221 8.15 36.47 7.39
N ILE A 222 8.66 35.96 8.51
CA ILE A 222 9.03 36.79 9.67
C ILE A 222 10.11 37.79 9.29
N ASN A 223 11.17 37.37 8.61
CA ASN A 223 12.25 38.26 8.19
C ASN A 223 11.75 39.37 7.26
N ARG A 224 10.85 39.05 6.32
CA ARG A 224 10.20 40.05 5.46
C ARG A 224 9.37 41.05 6.25
N PHE A 225 8.61 40.60 7.25
CA PHE A 225 7.88 41.49 8.16
C PHE A 225 8.85 42.38 8.96
N MET A 226 9.94 41.82 9.47
CA MET A 226 10.97 42.55 10.20
C MET A 226 11.63 43.64 9.34
N ASP A 227 11.89 43.36 8.06
CA ASP A 227 12.46 44.37 7.13
C ASP A 227 11.50 45.52 6.84
N VAL A 228 10.19 45.25 6.84
CA VAL A 228 9.17 46.30 6.76
C VAL A 228 9.21 47.14 8.04
N ILE A 229 9.23 46.50 9.21
CA ILE A 229 9.29 47.20 10.51
C ILE A 229 10.54 48.07 10.63
N LYS A 230 11.73 47.55 10.26
CA LYS A 230 12.98 48.33 10.25
C LYS A 230 12.88 49.57 9.36
N ARG A 231 12.25 49.46 8.19
CA ARG A 231 12.01 50.62 7.30
C ARG A 231 11.12 51.68 7.94
N TYR A 232 10.12 51.28 8.73
CA TYR A 232 9.26 52.22 9.45
C TYR A 232 9.91 52.82 10.71
N LEU A 233 10.82 52.09 11.37
CA LEU A 233 11.42 52.50 12.65
C LEU A 233 12.85 53.07 12.56
N GLY A 234 13.50 52.99 11.40
CA GLY A 234 14.88 53.41 11.15
C GLY A 234 15.87 52.24 11.04
N GLU A 235 16.90 52.36 10.19
CA GLU A 235 17.79 51.26 9.76
C GLU A 235 18.62 50.60 10.88
N ASP A 236 18.84 51.26 12.01
CA ASP A 236 19.63 50.75 13.16
C ASP A 236 18.85 49.79 14.10
N THR A 237 17.66 49.32 13.72
CA THR A 237 16.81 48.52 14.61
C THR A 237 17.07 47.01 14.47
N THR A 238 17.73 46.39 15.44
CA THR A 238 17.90 44.92 15.52
C THR A 238 16.62 44.21 16.02
N ARG A 239 16.51 42.89 15.81
CA ARG A 239 15.32 42.09 16.19
C ARG A 239 14.99 42.22 17.68
N VAL A 240 16.01 42.19 18.53
CA VAL A 240 15.92 42.42 19.99
C VAL A 240 15.43 43.84 20.31
N ASN A 241 15.86 44.85 19.55
CA ASN A 241 15.43 46.24 19.74
C ASN A 241 13.97 46.47 19.32
N VAL A 242 13.46 45.72 18.34
CA VAL A 242 12.04 45.76 17.95
C VAL A 242 11.17 45.16 19.04
N ASP A 243 11.50 43.98 19.57
CA ASP A 243 10.73 43.32 20.63
C ASP A 243 10.65 44.20 21.89
N LEU A 244 11.78 44.78 22.31
CA LEU A 244 11.83 45.73 23.44
C LEU A 244 11.02 47.02 23.19
N LYS A 245 11.02 47.53 21.96
CA LYS A 245 10.27 48.76 21.60
C LYS A 245 8.77 48.47 21.45
N LEU A 246 8.41 47.29 20.97
CA LEU A 246 7.02 46.81 20.89
C LEU A 246 6.46 46.51 22.28
N GLU A 247 7.23 45.87 23.17
CA GLU A 247 6.87 45.70 24.59
C GLU A 247 6.67 47.05 25.28
N ARG A 248 7.53 48.04 24.99
CA ARG A 248 7.37 49.41 25.54
C ARG A 248 6.13 50.11 24.99
N LEU A 249 5.80 49.92 23.70
CA LEU A 249 4.59 50.46 23.08
C LEU A 249 3.31 49.80 23.61
N LEU A 250 3.33 48.49 23.81
CA LEU A 250 2.22 47.72 24.39
C LEU A 250 2.03 48.08 25.88
N LYS A 251 3.11 48.16 26.66
CA LYS A 251 3.06 48.66 28.05
C LYS A 251 2.62 50.13 28.15
N ALA A 252 2.91 50.95 27.15
CA ALA A 252 2.42 52.33 27.06
C ALA A 252 0.93 52.40 26.68
N GLN A 253 0.41 51.37 26.00
CA GLN A 253 -1.00 51.23 25.62
C GLN A 253 -1.86 50.68 26.78
N ASP A 254 -1.29 49.79 27.61
CA ASP A 254 -1.97 49.20 28.78
C ASP A 254 -2.02 50.13 30.01
N ASN A 255 -1.11 51.09 30.13
CA ASN A 255 -1.06 52.05 31.26
C ASN A 255 -1.89 53.34 31.06
N ASN A 256 -2.71 53.43 30.01
CA ASN A 256 -3.64 54.51 29.65
C ASN A 256 -3.62 55.80 30.53
N LEU A 257 -2.91 56.84 30.07
CA LEU A 257 -3.36 58.25 29.91
C LEU A 257 -2.23 59.29 29.98
N THR A 258 -2.46 60.39 29.25
CA THR A 258 -1.91 61.75 29.39
C THR A 258 -0.56 62.12 28.75
N SER A 259 -0.70 62.79 27.58
CA SER A 259 0.15 63.85 27.03
C SER A 259 1.56 63.54 26.50
N ILE A 260 1.74 63.70 25.18
CA ILE A 260 2.85 64.51 24.66
C ILE A 260 2.27 65.62 23.75
N PRO A 261 2.50 66.90 24.10
CA PRO A 261 2.08 68.07 23.35
C PRO A 261 3.10 68.44 22.27
N GLY A 262 2.61 68.98 21.15
CA GLY A 262 3.38 69.89 20.31
C GLY A 262 3.53 69.49 18.84
N VAL A 263 3.00 70.38 17.99
CA VAL A 263 3.38 70.66 16.60
C VAL A 263 2.70 69.85 15.49
N ASN A 264 1.80 70.55 14.77
CA ASN A 264 1.57 70.33 13.34
C ASN A 264 2.09 71.59 12.63
N GLU A 265 3.11 71.44 11.78
CA GLU A 265 3.65 72.52 10.96
C GLU A 265 2.69 72.83 9.80
N ARG A 266 1.80 73.82 10.02
CA ARG A 266 1.13 74.70 9.03
C ARG A 266 0.49 74.01 7.80
N GLY A 267 -0.83 73.96 7.62
CA GLY A 267 -1.87 74.83 8.17
C GLY A 267 -2.87 75.17 7.07
N ALA A 268 -4.01 74.48 7.04
CA ALA A 268 -5.27 74.95 6.46
C ALA A 268 -6.38 73.95 6.81
N GLY A 269 -6.97 74.11 7.99
CA GLY A 269 -8.11 73.30 8.40
C GLY A 269 -8.49 73.55 9.84
N ARG A 270 -9.73 73.98 10.07
CA ARG A 270 -10.31 74.01 11.42
C ARG A 270 -10.32 72.56 11.92
N LYS A 271 -9.70 72.28 13.08
CA LYS A 271 -9.72 70.93 13.67
C LYS A 271 -11.18 70.42 13.67
N PRO A 272 -11.45 69.21 13.17
CA PRO A 272 -12.80 68.68 13.17
C PRO A 272 -13.32 68.65 14.62
N LYS A 273 -14.56 69.12 14.82
CA LYS A 273 -15.15 69.24 16.17
C LYS A 273 -15.31 67.88 16.85
N PHE A 274 -15.41 66.81 16.04
CA PHE A 274 -15.59 65.44 16.50
C PHE A 274 -14.53 64.53 15.91
N THR A 275 -14.14 63.53 16.70
CA THR A 275 -13.26 62.44 16.28
C THR A 275 -13.99 61.46 15.36
N LYS A 276 -13.26 60.60 14.63
CA LYS A 276 -13.88 59.57 13.78
C LYS A 276 -14.78 58.63 14.59
N THR A 277 -14.38 58.25 15.79
CA THR A 277 -15.16 57.39 16.70
C THR A 277 -16.48 58.04 17.09
N GLN A 278 -16.45 59.33 17.46
CA GLN A 278 -17.67 60.07 17.79
C GLN A 278 -18.60 60.21 16.57
N ILE A 279 -18.05 60.33 15.36
CA ILE A 279 -18.88 60.34 14.14
C ILE A 279 -19.52 58.97 13.90
N THR A 280 -18.79 57.87 14.11
CA THR A 280 -19.34 56.50 14.00
C THR A 280 -20.42 56.24 15.05
N GLU A 281 -20.27 56.73 16.27
CA GLU A 281 -21.33 56.65 17.29
C GLU A 281 -22.57 57.45 16.88
N MET A 282 -22.41 58.65 16.31
CA MET A 282 -23.52 59.42 15.75
C MET A 282 -24.22 58.69 14.58
N GLU A 283 -23.48 57.96 13.73
CA GLU A 283 -24.03 57.11 12.67
C GLU A 283 -24.90 55.99 13.28
N ILE A 284 -24.37 55.27 14.26
CA ILE A 284 -25.08 54.18 14.97
C ILE A 284 -26.35 54.73 15.66
N MET A 285 -26.28 55.89 16.32
CA MET A 285 -27.46 56.53 16.89
C MET A 285 -28.50 56.88 15.81
N LYS A 286 -28.06 57.35 14.63
CA LYS A 286 -28.96 57.69 13.53
C LYS A 286 -29.66 56.45 12.96
N GLU A 287 -28.94 55.34 12.83
CA GLU A 287 -29.45 54.03 12.40
C GLU A 287 -30.43 53.44 13.42
N ASN A 288 -30.16 53.63 14.72
CA ASN A 288 -31.06 53.24 15.81
C ASN A 288 -32.26 54.18 16.01
N GLY A 289 -32.59 55.01 15.00
CA GLY A 289 -33.81 55.81 14.97
C GLY A 289 -33.74 57.17 15.67
N TYR A 290 -32.61 57.58 16.25
CA TYR A 290 -32.49 58.89 16.91
C TYR A 290 -32.59 60.03 15.89
N SER A 291 -33.25 61.12 16.28
CA SER A 291 -33.35 62.34 15.48
C SER A 291 -32.06 63.17 15.57
N TYR A 292 -31.77 63.97 14.53
CA TYR A 292 -30.60 64.86 14.54
C TYR A 292 -30.58 65.84 15.73
N ASN A 293 -31.74 66.19 16.29
CA ASN A 293 -31.82 67.05 17.47
C ASN A 293 -31.36 66.32 18.74
N GLN A 294 -31.76 65.06 18.92
CA GLN A 294 -31.35 64.25 20.07
C GLN A 294 -29.84 64.00 20.05
N ILE A 295 -29.29 63.66 18.88
CA ILE A 295 -27.84 63.49 18.71
C ILE A 295 -27.10 64.81 18.96
N ALA A 296 -27.68 65.94 18.53
CA ALA A 296 -27.07 67.25 18.77
C ALA A 296 -27.04 67.62 20.26
N THR A 297 -28.09 67.29 21.02
CA THR A 297 -28.12 67.47 22.48
C THR A 297 -27.08 66.60 23.17
N GLU A 298 -26.97 65.32 22.80
CA GLU A 298 -26.01 64.37 23.39
C GLU A 298 -24.56 64.84 23.25
N TYR A 299 -24.20 65.35 22.06
CA TYR A 299 -22.84 65.82 21.76
C TYR A 299 -22.66 67.33 21.95
N ASN A 300 -23.59 67.98 22.67
CA ASN A 300 -23.60 69.42 22.97
C ASN A 300 -23.20 70.29 21.76
N THR A 301 -23.96 70.12 20.68
CA THR A 301 -23.69 70.75 19.39
C THR A 301 -24.97 71.16 18.67
N THR A 302 -24.84 71.76 17.49
CA THR A 302 -26.02 72.16 16.70
C THR A 302 -26.45 71.05 15.76
N LYS A 303 -27.77 70.94 15.51
CA LYS A 303 -28.36 70.05 14.51
C LYS A 303 -27.65 70.14 13.14
N ALA A 304 -27.33 71.35 12.70
CA ALA A 304 -26.65 71.60 11.44
C ALA A 304 -25.23 70.98 11.41
N THR A 305 -24.53 70.97 12.54
CA THR A 305 -23.21 70.34 12.65
C THR A 305 -23.31 68.83 12.55
N VAL A 306 -24.29 68.21 13.24
CA VAL A 306 -24.53 66.77 13.16
C VAL A 306 -24.87 66.35 11.72
N ILE A 307 -25.79 67.08 11.07
CA ILE A 307 -26.16 66.81 9.67
C ILE A 307 -24.93 66.92 8.75
N LYS A 308 -24.07 67.93 8.94
CA LYS A 308 -22.85 68.09 8.12
C LYS A 308 -21.93 66.87 8.17
N TYR A 309 -21.76 66.26 9.35
CA TYR A 309 -20.89 65.08 9.49
C TYR A 309 -21.54 63.79 8.98
N LEU A 310 -22.87 63.69 9.04
CA LEU A 310 -23.60 62.50 8.57
C LEU A 310 -24.01 62.58 7.07
N LYS A 311 -23.93 63.75 6.42
CA LYS A 311 -24.34 63.95 5.01
C LYS A 311 -23.40 63.36 3.96
N HIS A 312 -22.19 62.95 4.32
CA HIS A 312 -21.17 62.50 3.35
C HIS A 312 -21.33 61.04 2.88
N LYS A 313 -22.48 60.41 3.16
CA LYS A 313 -22.88 59.12 2.58
C LYS A 313 -24.33 59.21 2.08
N ASN A 314 -24.47 59.65 0.83
CA ASN A 314 -25.53 59.29 -0.11
C ASN A 314 -24.88 59.24 -1.49
#